data_AF-A0A4P7UE55-F1
#
_entry.id   AF-A0A4P7UE55-F1
#
_cell.length_a   1.000
_cell.length_b   1.000
_cell.length_c   1.000
_cell.angle_alpha   90.00
_cell.angle_beta   90.00
_cell.angle_gamma   90.00
#
_symmetry.space_group_name_H-M   'P 1'
#
loop_
_entity.id
_entity.type
_entity.pdbx_description
1 polymer ?
#
loop_
_entity_poly.entity_id
_entity_poly.type
_entity_poly.pdbx_seq_one_letter_code
_entity_poly.pdbx_strand_id
1 'polypeptide(L)'
;MVTRVGDLTEAKIYANHRSVRASVMREVLEQIPASDEIVVVAHSLGSVIAADLLTRLPERTRVRALVTLGSPLASDMWKRLRSLATDFPYDRVDAWINVFDPRDAVTYGRGVAARFPMAVDVSVDIRSHSVRAYASHPAVGALLGHQLYGQRDAHADLPPARQLGEGWHLQLLGFAYAEQLSRTCQAKKFSWRKRFDTARRISATRVIEEVEQADDSARADLGATPSVTDFVDRASDLVRDVWSDDDLLPLAVSRYASSPLPPFDIAVDPKHRLEALTALLNRVRRRQGSISDLEFATAVATSVEHAQDALTPDRRRWWGYLVGGGAVLLALTGVGLWAVLPTALAGAAAITATLAAFGPGGMVGGMLTLVLATGAGTALVSAGAVAATGERDAAVEFRLAVAGALTQMRVEELRGLLVGIVAVIRAQEALGMATTRPHAMEVLLDAQARLAQELHLHTVVAPKRPGTKEMAERADLLHRAIEVLTEADPADDTRPVTISPA
;
A
#
# COMPACT_ATOMS: atom_id res chain seq x y z
N MET A 1 11.66 17.16 -33.84
CA MET A 1 10.99 16.37 -34.90
C MET A 1 10.13 17.34 -35.69
N VAL A 2 10.46 17.53 -36.97
CA VAL A 2 9.83 18.51 -37.87
C VAL A 2 8.41 18.02 -38.17
N THR A 3 7.39 18.82 -37.82
CA THR A 3 6.01 18.63 -38.31
C THR A 3 6.09 18.57 -39.83
N ARG A 4 5.76 17.42 -40.44
CA ARG A 4 5.87 17.27 -41.89
C ARG A 4 4.98 18.32 -42.54
N VAL A 5 5.50 19.04 -43.52
CA VAL A 5 4.81 20.11 -44.28
C VAL A 5 3.47 19.62 -44.88
N GLY A 6 3.28 18.31 -45.04
CA GLY A 6 2.02 17.67 -45.45
C GLY A 6 0.85 17.83 -44.48
N ASP A 7 1.04 17.66 -43.17
CA ASP A 7 -0.07 17.62 -42.19
C ASP A 7 -0.79 18.98 -42.07
N LEU A 8 -0.03 20.08 -42.19
CA LEU A 8 -0.59 21.43 -42.25
C LEU A 8 -1.34 21.71 -43.55
N THR A 9 -1.03 20.98 -44.63
CA THR A 9 -1.67 21.15 -45.94
C THR A 9 -3.08 20.55 -45.91
N GLU A 10 -3.23 19.33 -45.38
CA GLU A 10 -4.53 18.66 -45.21
C GLU A 10 -5.47 19.46 -44.30
N ALA A 11 -4.96 19.95 -43.17
CA ALA A 11 -5.73 20.78 -42.26
C ALA A 11 -6.24 22.07 -42.95
N LYS A 12 -5.41 22.74 -43.75
CA LYS A 12 -5.82 23.92 -44.53
C LYS A 12 -6.82 23.56 -45.64
N ILE A 13 -6.68 22.41 -46.28
CA ILE A 13 -7.63 21.94 -47.29
C ILE A 13 -9.00 21.70 -46.65
N TYR A 14 -9.06 20.95 -45.55
CA TYR A 14 -10.29 20.73 -44.78
C TYR A 14 -10.87 22.03 -44.20
N ALA A 15 -10.01 22.99 -43.84
CA ALA A 15 -10.43 24.30 -43.37
C ALA A 15 -11.14 25.12 -44.46
N ASN A 16 -10.62 25.12 -45.68
CA ASN A 16 -11.00 26.10 -46.70
C ASN A 16 -11.89 25.54 -47.83
N HIS A 17 -11.92 24.23 -48.06
CA HIS A 17 -12.67 23.62 -49.16
C HIS A 17 -13.95 22.94 -48.66
N ARG A 18 -15.10 23.59 -48.89
CA ARG A 18 -16.42 23.09 -48.46
C ARG A 18 -16.75 21.70 -49.04
N SER A 19 -16.40 21.44 -50.29
CA SER A 19 -16.63 20.15 -50.95
C SER A 19 -15.84 19.01 -50.29
N VAL A 20 -14.55 19.22 -50.01
CA VAL A 20 -13.70 18.25 -49.33
C VAL A 20 -14.24 17.94 -47.94
N ARG A 21 -14.58 18.98 -47.18
CA ARG A 21 -15.20 18.82 -45.85
C ARG A 21 -16.51 18.03 -45.93
N ALA A 22 -17.39 18.34 -46.87
CA ALA A 22 -18.65 17.61 -47.04
C ALA A 22 -18.42 16.13 -47.37
N SER A 23 -17.46 15.83 -48.25
CA SER A 23 -17.08 14.44 -48.58
C SER A 23 -16.53 13.69 -47.38
N VAL A 24 -15.62 14.31 -46.62
CA VAL A 24 -15.06 13.72 -45.38
C VAL A 24 -16.16 13.49 -44.33
N MET A 25 -17.07 14.45 -44.16
CA MET A 25 -18.20 14.29 -43.22
C MET A 25 -19.14 13.16 -43.62
N ARG A 26 -19.45 13.02 -44.91
CA ARG A 26 -20.27 11.91 -45.41
C ARG A 26 -19.61 10.57 -45.11
N GLU A 27 -18.33 10.43 -45.44
CA GLU A 27 -17.56 9.21 -45.17
C GLU A 27 -17.54 8.84 -43.67
N VAL A 28 -17.29 9.82 -42.80
CA VAL A 28 -17.29 9.59 -41.35
C VAL A 28 -18.68 9.19 -40.85
N LEU A 29 -19.73 9.86 -41.30
CA LEU A 29 -21.11 9.55 -40.91
C LEU A 29 -21.55 8.14 -41.36
N GLU A 30 -21.10 7.69 -42.54
CA GLU A 30 -21.39 6.34 -43.05
C GLU A 30 -20.72 5.23 -42.23
N GLN A 31 -19.62 5.53 -41.54
CA GLN A 31 -18.91 4.57 -40.69
C GLN A 31 -19.36 4.58 -39.22
N ILE A 32 -20.29 5.46 -38.83
CA ILE A 32 -20.79 5.48 -37.46
C ILE A 32 -21.58 4.18 -37.20
N PRO A 33 -21.24 3.42 -36.15
CA PRO A 33 -21.94 2.19 -35.84
C PRO A 33 -23.41 2.48 -35.52
N ALA A 34 -24.29 1.51 -35.79
CA ALA A 34 -25.72 1.60 -35.46
C ALA A 34 -26.02 1.54 -33.94
N SER A 35 -25.01 1.77 -33.09
CA SER A 35 -25.13 1.82 -31.63
C SER A 35 -25.73 3.15 -31.19
N ASP A 36 -26.58 3.11 -30.17
CA ASP A 36 -27.13 4.31 -29.54
C ASP A 36 -26.07 5.05 -28.70
N GLU A 37 -25.02 4.36 -28.22
CA GLU A 37 -23.92 4.96 -27.47
C GLU A 37 -22.56 4.72 -28.14
N ILE A 38 -21.74 5.77 -28.23
CA ILE A 38 -20.40 5.72 -28.81
C ILE A 38 -19.37 6.48 -27.97
N VAL A 39 -18.11 6.08 -28.09
CA VAL A 39 -16.93 6.85 -27.63
C VAL A 39 -16.16 7.27 -28.88
N VAL A 40 -15.89 8.57 -29.01
CA VAL A 40 -15.17 9.14 -30.15
C VAL A 40 -13.74 9.45 -29.73
N VAL A 41 -12.77 8.80 -30.35
CA VAL A 41 -11.34 9.08 -30.14
C VAL A 41 -10.78 9.73 -31.39
N ALA A 42 -10.21 10.92 -31.24
CA ALA A 42 -9.83 11.76 -32.36
C ALA A 42 -8.43 12.34 -32.15
N HIS A 43 -7.53 12.14 -33.10
CA HIS A 43 -6.15 12.64 -33.02
C HIS A 43 -5.89 13.72 -34.08
N SER A 44 -5.15 14.77 -33.71
CA SER A 44 -4.72 15.83 -34.63
C SER A 44 -5.89 16.42 -35.44
N LEU A 45 -5.82 16.44 -36.78
CA LEU A 45 -6.91 16.87 -37.67
C LEU A 45 -8.24 16.15 -37.39
N GLY A 46 -8.18 14.88 -36.98
CA GLY A 46 -9.35 14.11 -36.55
C GLY A 46 -10.12 14.79 -35.43
N SER A 47 -9.45 15.51 -34.52
CA SER A 47 -10.11 16.27 -33.43
C SER A 47 -11.01 17.38 -33.98
N VAL A 48 -10.58 18.01 -35.07
CA VAL A 48 -11.35 19.07 -35.74
C VAL A 48 -12.56 18.48 -36.46
N ILE A 49 -12.37 17.35 -37.14
CA ILE A 49 -13.42 16.57 -37.80
C ILE A 49 -14.45 16.10 -36.77
N ALA A 50 -14.01 15.59 -35.61
CA ALA A 50 -14.88 15.12 -34.54
C ALA A 50 -15.71 16.24 -33.90
N ALA A 51 -15.10 17.41 -33.65
CA ALA A 51 -15.84 18.58 -33.18
C ALA A 51 -16.93 19.00 -34.19
N ASP A 52 -16.60 18.96 -35.49
CA ASP A 52 -17.54 19.25 -36.58
C ASP A 52 -18.69 18.24 -36.66
N LEU A 53 -18.38 16.98 -36.37
CA LEU A 53 -19.30 15.85 -36.37
C LEU A 53 -20.39 15.99 -35.30
N LEU A 54 -20.08 16.54 -34.11
CA LEU A 54 -21.01 16.60 -32.97
C LEU A 54 -22.36 17.24 -33.33
N THR A 55 -22.37 18.24 -34.22
CA THR A 55 -23.60 18.92 -34.66
C THR A 55 -24.39 18.16 -35.73
N ARG A 56 -23.85 17.06 -36.25
CA ARG A 56 -24.35 16.30 -37.41
C ARG A 56 -24.66 14.85 -37.09
N LEU A 57 -24.41 14.43 -35.84
CA LEU A 57 -24.74 13.08 -35.40
C LEU A 57 -26.26 12.84 -35.47
N PRO A 58 -26.70 11.63 -35.82
CA PRO A 58 -28.10 11.25 -35.71
C PRO A 58 -28.67 11.56 -34.32
N GLU A 59 -29.94 11.94 -34.23
CA GLU A 59 -30.54 12.39 -32.96
C GLU A 59 -30.48 11.32 -31.86
N ARG A 60 -30.57 10.03 -32.24
CA ARG A 60 -30.48 8.88 -31.33
C ARG A 60 -29.07 8.57 -30.83
N THR A 61 -28.03 9.13 -31.44
CA THR A 61 -26.63 8.80 -31.10
C THR A 61 -26.13 9.65 -29.94
N ARG A 62 -25.82 9.00 -28.83
CA ARG A 62 -25.19 9.58 -27.65
C ARG A 62 -23.68 9.35 -27.67
N VAL A 63 -22.92 10.41 -27.45
CA VAL A 63 -21.47 10.38 -27.31
C VAL A 63 -21.12 10.36 -25.83
N ARG A 64 -20.82 9.18 -25.32
CA ARG A 64 -20.41 9.01 -23.91
C ARG A 64 -19.13 9.76 -23.58
N ALA A 65 -18.19 9.80 -24.53
CA ALA A 65 -17.01 10.65 -24.41
C ALA A 65 -16.45 11.02 -25.77
N LEU A 66 -16.10 12.30 -25.92
CA LEU A 66 -15.19 12.80 -26.95
C LEU A 66 -13.78 12.91 -26.36
N VAL A 67 -12.85 12.10 -26.84
CA VAL A 67 -11.44 12.11 -26.45
C VAL A 67 -10.60 12.68 -27.59
N THR A 68 -10.06 13.87 -27.41
CA THR A 68 -9.17 14.51 -28.41
C THR A 68 -7.71 14.39 -27.99
N LEU A 69 -6.83 14.02 -28.92
CA LEU A 69 -5.40 13.75 -28.69
C LEU A 69 -4.56 14.68 -29.57
N GLY A 70 -3.68 15.49 -28.98
CA GLY A 70 -2.80 16.40 -29.73
C GLY A 70 -3.59 17.38 -30.60
N SER A 71 -4.70 17.92 -30.09
CA SER A 71 -5.66 18.68 -30.88
C SER A 71 -5.16 20.07 -31.27
N PRO A 72 -5.27 20.49 -32.56
CA PRO A 72 -4.99 21.86 -32.99
C PRO A 72 -6.17 22.82 -32.78
N LEU A 73 -7.26 22.40 -32.11
CA LEU A 73 -8.49 23.19 -31.97
C LEU A 73 -8.31 24.50 -31.19
N ALA A 74 -7.25 24.62 -30.39
CA ALA A 74 -6.86 25.86 -29.73
C ALA A 74 -6.47 26.97 -30.75
N SER A 75 -6.12 26.60 -31.98
CA SER A 75 -5.75 27.51 -33.05
C SER A 75 -6.92 28.34 -33.57
N ASP A 76 -6.64 29.61 -33.86
CA ASP A 76 -7.58 30.51 -34.53
C ASP A 76 -7.86 30.14 -35.99
N MET A 77 -7.20 29.14 -36.56
CA MET A 77 -7.55 28.61 -37.88
C MET A 77 -8.98 28.05 -37.92
N TRP A 78 -9.52 27.64 -36.77
CA TRP A 78 -10.81 26.94 -36.66
C TRP A 78 -11.95 27.85 -36.18
N LYS A 79 -11.99 29.11 -36.64
CA LYS A 79 -13.01 30.12 -36.24
C LYS A 79 -14.44 29.66 -36.41
N ARG A 80 -14.73 28.88 -37.45
CA ARG A 80 -16.07 28.35 -37.74
C ARG A 80 -16.62 27.44 -36.64
N LEU A 81 -15.75 26.78 -35.88
CA LEU A 81 -16.16 25.87 -34.81
C LEU A 81 -16.43 26.62 -33.51
N ARG A 82 -16.28 27.95 -33.46
CA ARG A 82 -16.58 28.74 -32.26
C ARG A 82 -18.03 28.63 -31.80
N SER A 83 -18.97 28.36 -32.70
CA SER A 83 -20.36 28.15 -32.30
C SER A 83 -20.52 26.93 -31.39
N LEU A 84 -19.64 25.93 -31.46
CA LEU A 84 -19.64 24.81 -30.50
C LEU A 84 -19.32 25.27 -29.07
N ALA A 85 -18.69 26.43 -28.89
CA ALA A 85 -18.46 26.97 -27.56
C ALA A 85 -19.74 27.50 -26.89
N THR A 86 -20.75 27.86 -27.69
CA THR A 86 -22.05 28.37 -27.21
C THR A 86 -23.16 27.33 -27.34
N ASP A 87 -23.14 26.54 -28.42
CA ASP A 87 -24.22 25.64 -28.84
C ASP A 87 -23.76 24.18 -28.74
N PHE A 88 -23.10 23.84 -27.63
CA PHE A 88 -22.62 22.48 -27.41
C PHE A 88 -23.80 21.54 -27.09
N PRO A 89 -23.90 20.34 -27.74
CA PRO A 89 -24.99 19.41 -27.52
C PRO A 89 -24.82 18.62 -26.21
N TYR A 90 -25.00 19.29 -25.07
CA TYR A 90 -24.87 18.69 -23.72
C TYR A 90 -25.86 17.55 -23.44
N ASP A 91 -26.98 17.53 -24.16
CA ASP A 91 -27.98 16.47 -24.11
C ASP A 91 -27.51 15.15 -24.73
N ARG A 92 -26.50 15.21 -25.60
CA ARG A 92 -25.97 14.05 -26.34
C ARG A 92 -24.51 13.76 -26.07
N VAL A 93 -23.75 14.69 -25.51
CA VAL A 93 -22.31 14.53 -25.24
C VAL A 93 -22.05 14.62 -23.75
N ASP A 94 -21.76 13.48 -23.12
CA ASP A 94 -21.62 13.40 -21.66
C ASP A 94 -20.28 13.99 -21.19
N ALA A 95 -19.22 13.85 -21.98
CA ALA A 95 -17.89 14.33 -21.62
C ALA A 95 -17.04 14.68 -22.85
N TRP A 96 -16.21 15.73 -22.71
CA TRP A 96 -15.11 16.01 -23.63
C TRP A 96 -13.80 16.10 -22.85
N ILE A 97 -12.88 15.16 -23.11
CA ILE A 97 -11.54 15.14 -22.53
C ILE A 97 -10.52 15.40 -23.63
N ASN A 98 -9.67 16.41 -23.44
CA ASN A 98 -8.58 16.72 -24.36
C ASN A 98 -7.24 16.40 -23.72
N VAL A 99 -6.49 15.48 -24.33
CA VAL A 99 -5.14 15.12 -23.91
C VAL A 99 -4.13 15.78 -24.85
N PHE A 100 -3.23 16.57 -24.29
CA PHE A 100 -2.26 17.33 -25.07
C PHE A 100 -0.89 17.34 -24.39
N ASP A 101 0.17 17.38 -25.19
CA ASP A 101 1.51 17.66 -24.70
C ASP A 101 1.87 19.13 -24.97
N PRO A 102 2.27 19.92 -23.96
CA PRO A 102 2.73 21.30 -24.14
C PRO A 102 3.91 21.46 -25.13
N ARG A 103 4.65 20.39 -25.40
CA ARG A 103 5.77 20.35 -26.36
C ARG A 103 5.37 19.83 -27.73
N ASP A 104 4.12 19.40 -27.91
CA ASP A 104 3.57 19.07 -29.22
C ASP A 104 3.24 20.35 -29.98
N ALA A 105 4.02 20.62 -31.04
CA ALA A 105 3.91 21.83 -31.84
C ALA A 105 2.52 22.01 -32.46
N VAL A 106 1.75 20.94 -32.68
CA VAL A 106 0.40 21.02 -33.28
C VAL A 106 -0.64 21.55 -32.29
N THR A 107 -0.43 21.33 -31.00
CA THR A 107 -1.30 21.85 -29.93
C THR A 107 -1.06 23.32 -29.64
N TYR A 108 0.00 23.91 -30.22
CA TYR A 108 0.50 25.24 -29.86
C TYR A 108 0.87 25.37 -28.38
N GLY A 109 1.19 24.24 -27.73
CA GLY A 109 1.52 24.14 -26.32
C GLY A 109 0.35 24.45 -25.38
N ARG A 110 -0.90 24.33 -25.85
CA ARG A 110 -2.09 24.71 -25.12
C ARG A 110 -3.18 23.65 -25.24
N GLY A 111 -3.97 23.53 -24.19
CA GLY A 111 -5.21 22.78 -24.22
C GLY A 111 -6.33 23.54 -24.94
N VAL A 112 -7.43 22.85 -25.22
CA VAL A 112 -8.56 23.39 -26.00
C VAL A 112 -9.61 24.07 -25.11
N ALA A 113 -9.59 23.85 -23.79
CA ALA A 113 -10.61 24.33 -22.85
C ALA A 113 -10.73 25.86 -22.83
N ALA A 114 -9.63 26.57 -23.09
CA ALA A 114 -9.62 28.03 -23.20
C ALA A 114 -10.57 28.56 -24.30
N ARG A 115 -10.85 27.75 -25.33
CA ARG A 115 -11.76 28.08 -26.43
C ARG A 115 -13.08 27.31 -26.34
N PHE A 116 -13.04 26.13 -25.76
CA PHE A 116 -14.14 25.18 -25.65
C PHE A 116 -14.32 24.80 -24.17
N PRO A 117 -15.03 25.62 -23.37
CA PRO A 117 -15.05 25.47 -21.90
C PRO A 117 -15.60 24.14 -21.38
N MET A 118 -16.34 23.40 -22.20
CA MET A 118 -16.83 22.06 -21.89
C MET A 118 -15.76 20.96 -21.96
N ALA A 119 -14.61 21.25 -22.57
CA ALA A 119 -13.50 20.32 -22.62
C ALA A 119 -12.68 20.36 -21.33
N VAL A 120 -12.28 19.19 -20.84
CA VAL A 120 -11.33 19.05 -19.73
C VAL A 120 -9.96 18.75 -20.30
N ASP A 121 -9.00 19.65 -20.06
CA ASP A 121 -7.64 19.54 -20.55
C ASP A 121 -6.75 18.71 -19.62
N VAL A 122 -6.09 17.69 -20.18
CA VAL A 122 -5.13 16.80 -19.51
C VAL A 122 -3.77 16.95 -20.19
N SER A 123 -2.80 17.49 -19.46
CA SER A 123 -1.43 17.66 -19.94
C SER A 123 -0.61 16.38 -19.74
N VAL A 124 0.18 15.98 -20.73
CA VAL A 124 1.06 14.80 -20.72
C VAL A 124 2.46 15.12 -21.28
N ASP A 125 3.48 14.30 -20.99
CA ASP A 125 4.84 14.47 -21.54
C ASP A 125 5.17 13.28 -22.47
N ILE A 126 4.93 13.46 -23.77
CA ILE A 126 5.07 12.43 -24.83
C ILE A 126 6.22 12.78 -25.79
N ARG A 127 6.43 14.08 -26.03
CA ARG A 127 7.41 14.69 -26.95
C ARG A 127 7.28 14.22 -28.39
N SER A 128 6.08 13.80 -28.77
CA SER A 128 5.76 13.28 -30.10
C SER A 128 4.31 13.61 -30.45
N HIS A 129 4.08 14.01 -31.71
CA HIS A 129 2.74 14.22 -32.24
C HIS A 129 2.09 12.92 -32.78
N SER A 130 2.71 11.76 -32.59
CA SER A 130 2.20 10.50 -33.14
C SER A 130 0.97 10.00 -32.39
N VAL A 131 -0.07 9.57 -33.12
CA VAL A 131 -1.24 8.88 -32.54
C VAL A 131 -0.82 7.66 -31.71
N ARG A 132 0.20 6.91 -32.15
CA ARG A 132 0.72 5.75 -31.41
C ARG A 132 1.33 6.17 -30.08
N ALA A 133 2.01 7.32 -30.03
CA ALA A 133 2.64 7.81 -28.82
C ALA A 133 1.59 8.29 -27.80
N TYR A 134 0.55 9.01 -28.26
CA TYR A 134 -0.61 9.36 -27.43
C TYR A 134 -1.36 8.11 -26.95
N ALA A 135 -1.71 7.19 -27.84
CA ALA A 135 -2.43 5.98 -27.49
C ALA A 135 -1.66 5.05 -26.54
N SER A 136 -0.32 5.07 -26.58
CA SER A 136 0.54 4.29 -25.68
C SER A 136 0.73 4.97 -24.31
N HIS A 137 0.26 6.20 -24.12
CA HIS A 137 0.43 6.91 -22.87
C HIS A 137 -0.54 6.35 -21.80
N PRO A 138 -0.07 5.99 -20.59
CA PRO A 138 -0.91 5.34 -19.57
C PRO A 138 -2.18 6.11 -19.22
N ALA A 139 -2.11 7.45 -19.18
CA ALA A 139 -3.28 8.29 -18.91
C ALA A 139 -4.38 8.16 -19.99
N VAL A 140 -4.00 7.97 -21.27
CA VAL A 140 -4.97 7.77 -22.36
C VAL A 140 -5.57 6.37 -22.27
N GLY A 141 -4.76 5.36 -21.97
CA GLY A 141 -5.24 4.00 -21.72
C GLY A 141 -6.23 3.92 -20.55
N ALA A 142 -5.90 4.57 -19.42
CA ALA A 142 -6.77 4.64 -18.25
C ALA A 142 -8.08 5.37 -18.54
N LEU A 143 -8.01 6.50 -19.28
CA LEU A 143 -9.19 7.25 -19.70
C LEU A 143 -10.13 6.41 -20.58
N LEU A 144 -9.60 5.79 -21.63
CA LEU A 144 -10.39 4.96 -22.53
C LEU A 144 -10.93 3.71 -21.82
N GLY A 145 -10.13 3.10 -20.95
CA GLY A 145 -10.57 1.98 -20.11
C GLY A 145 -11.76 2.37 -19.23
N HIS A 146 -11.69 3.52 -18.57
CA HIS A 146 -12.79 4.04 -17.76
C HIS A 146 -14.05 4.34 -18.60
N GLN A 147 -13.90 4.87 -19.81
CA GLN A 147 -15.02 5.18 -20.69
C GLN A 147 -15.67 3.94 -21.32
N LEU A 148 -14.89 2.93 -21.67
CA LEU A 148 -15.43 1.71 -22.29
C LEU A 148 -15.98 0.72 -21.27
N TYR A 149 -15.34 0.64 -20.11
CA TYR A 149 -15.64 -0.39 -19.11
C TYR A 149 -16.24 0.16 -17.81
N GLY A 150 -16.35 1.48 -17.65
CA GLY A 150 -16.80 2.15 -16.43
C GLY A 150 -15.69 2.30 -15.37
N GLN A 151 -16.04 2.77 -14.17
CA GLN A 151 -15.28 2.37 -12.98
C GLN A 151 -15.53 0.87 -12.77
N ARG A 152 -14.82 0.04 -13.54
CA ARG A 152 -14.35 -1.20 -12.96
C ARG A 152 -13.24 -0.78 -12.03
N ASP A 153 -13.22 -1.32 -10.83
CA ASP A 153 -12.01 -1.38 -10.04
C ASP A 153 -10.97 -2.12 -10.91
N ALA A 154 -10.29 -1.41 -11.80
CA ALA A 154 -9.35 -1.96 -12.78
C ALA A 154 -8.10 -2.54 -12.10
N HIS A 155 -8.11 -2.56 -10.76
CA HIS A 155 -7.13 -3.14 -9.88
C HIS A 155 -7.62 -4.44 -9.19
N ALA A 156 -8.89 -4.84 -9.33
CA ALA A 156 -9.41 -6.05 -8.69
C ALA A 156 -9.06 -7.34 -9.47
N ASP A 157 -9.04 -7.30 -10.80
CA ASP A 157 -8.98 -8.53 -11.63
C ASP A 157 -7.79 -8.63 -12.60
N LEU A 158 -6.89 -7.64 -12.66
CA LEU A 158 -5.64 -7.79 -13.41
C LEU A 158 -4.53 -8.15 -12.40
N PRO A 159 -3.94 -9.36 -12.49
CA PRO A 159 -2.74 -9.64 -11.70
C PRO A 159 -1.70 -8.56 -12.02
N PRO A 160 -0.92 -8.10 -11.02
CA PRO A 160 0.18 -7.16 -11.27
C PRO A 160 0.96 -7.65 -12.49
N ALA A 161 1.24 -6.77 -13.46
CA ALA A 161 1.94 -7.11 -14.71
C ALA A 161 3.31 -7.81 -14.49
N ARG A 162 3.75 -7.86 -13.23
CA ARG A 162 4.86 -8.62 -12.68
C ARG A 162 4.44 -9.10 -11.28
N GLN A 163 4.12 -10.38 -11.09
CA GLN A 163 3.95 -10.95 -9.75
C GLN A 163 5.33 -11.01 -9.08
N LEU A 164 5.47 -10.28 -7.97
CA LEU A 164 6.66 -10.29 -7.14
C LEU A 164 6.59 -11.49 -6.20
N GLY A 165 7.75 -11.97 -5.72
CA GLY A 165 7.76 -13.03 -4.70
C GLY A 165 7.05 -12.57 -3.42
N GLU A 166 6.31 -13.48 -2.76
CA GLU A 166 5.52 -13.15 -1.56
C GLU A 166 6.37 -12.62 -0.40
N GLY A 167 7.65 -12.97 -0.35
CA GLY A 167 8.62 -12.44 0.63
C GLY A 167 8.74 -10.91 0.59
N TRP A 168 8.36 -10.26 -0.51
CA TRP A 168 8.41 -8.81 -0.65
C TRP A 168 7.22 -8.07 -0.03
N HIS A 169 6.13 -8.76 0.27
CA HIS A 169 4.87 -8.11 0.65
C HIS A 169 5.00 -7.26 1.93
N LEU A 170 5.68 -7.75 2.97
CA LEU A 170 5.88 -6.99 4.22
C LEU A 170 6.69 -5.71 4.02
N GLN A 171 7.70 -5.77 3.16
CA GLN A 171 8.54 -4.62 2.84
C GLN A 171 7.75 -3.60 2.01
N LEU A 172 7.04 -4.07 0.99
CA LEU A 172 6.16 -3.25 0.16
C LEU A 172 5.08 -2.58 1.01
N LEU A 173 4.50 -3.26 2.01
CA LEU A 173 3.55 -2.65 2.94
C LEU A 173 4.16 -1.48 3.74
N GLY A 174 5.41 -1.64 4.21
CA GLY A 174 6.15 -0.56 4.86
C GLY A 174 6.35 0.65 3.94
N PHE A 175 6.75 0.40 2.68
CA PHE A 175 6.91 1.45 1.67
C PHE A 175 5.59 2.11 1.26
N ALA A 176 4.50 1.35 1.20
CA ALA A 176 3.15 1.84 0.95
C ALA A 176 2.68 2.77 2.06
N TYR A 177 2.93 2.42 3.33
CA TYR A 177 2.63 3.31 4.46
C TYR A 177 3.46 4.60 4.41
N ALA A 178 4.76 4.49 4.13
CA ALA A 178 5.63 5.66 3.96
C ALA A 178 5.17 6.56 2.78
N GLU A 179 4.69 5.98 1.68
CA GLU A 179 4.07 6.72 0.58
C GLU A 179 2.89 7.57 1.09
N GLN A 180 2.00 6.98 1.90
CA GLN A 180 0.85 7.69 2.43
C GLN A 180 1.26 8.80 3.40
N LEU A 181 2.24 8.56 4.28
CA LEU A 181 2.80 9.60 5.16
C LEU A 181 3.36 10.79 4.36
N SER A 182 4.07 10.54 3.26
CA SER A 182 4.57 11.62 2.38
C SER A 182 3.43 12.43 1.75
N ARG A 183 2.34 11.76 1.38
CA ARG A 183 1.17 12.37 0.74
C ARG A 183 0.29 13.14 1.72
N THR A 184 0.05 12.64 2.92
CA THR A 184 -0.83 13.29 3.91
C THR A 184 -0.14 14.47 4.60
N CYS A 185 1.18 14.42 4.79
CA CYS A 185 1.97 15.54 5.31
C CYS A 185 2.06 16.77 4.35
N GLN A 186 1.28 16.81 3.26
CA GLN A 186 1.40 17.72 2.11
C GLN A 186 1.32 19.23 2.42
N ALA A 187 0.61 19.66 3.47
CA ALA A 187 0.11 21.04 3.48
C ALA A 187 1.04 22.12 4.05
N LYS A 188 2.04 21.80 4.91
CA LYS A 188 2.73 22.87 5.68
C LYS A 188 4.27 22.87 5.68
N LYS A 189 4.95 21.82 5.18
CA LYS A 189 6.43 21.72 5.26
C LYS A 189 7.07 21.01 4.06
N PHE A 190 7.18 21.70 2.92
CA PHE A 190 7.84 21.19 1.71
C PHE A 190 9.25 20.59 1.97
N SER A 191 10.02 21.20 2.89
CA SER A 191 11.34 20.72 3.30
C SER A 191 11.32 19.36 4.02
N TRP A 192 10.29 19.11 4.83
CA TRP A 192 10.11 17.83 5.51
C TRP A 192 9.81 16.73 4.49
N ARG A 193 8.85 16.98 3.58
CA ARG A 193 8.46 16.02 2.54
C ARG A 193 9.64 15.65 1.64
N LYS A 194 10.43 16.65 1.20
CA LYS A 194 11.64 16.40 0.38
C LYS A 194 12.63 15.50 1.12
N ARG A 195 12.91 15.76 2.40
CA ARG A 195 13.80 14.91 3.22
C ARG A 195 13.26 13.49 3.35
N PHE A 196 11.96 13.35 3.58
CA PHE A 196 11.30 12.06 3.74
C PHE A 196 11.30 11.25 2.43
N ASP A 197 10.96 11.85 1.30
CA ASP A 197 10.99 11.18 -0.01
C ASP A 197 12.42 10.82 -0.46
N THR A 198 13.43 11.65 -0.13
CA THR A 198 14.83 11.30 -0.31
C THR A 198 15.21 10.08 0.54
N ALA A 199 14.84 10.05 1.81
CA ALA A 199 15.08 8.89 2.67
C ALA A 199 14.41 7.62 2.12
N ARG A 200 13.17 7.73 1.60
CA ARG A 200 12.44 6.60 1.02
C ARG A 200 13.20 6.02 -0.17
N ARG A 201 13.69 6.88 -1.06
CA ARG A 201 14.49 6.46 -2.21
C ARG A 201 15.80 5.80 -1.80
N ILE A 202 16.50 6.35 -0.80
CA ILE A 202 17.75 5.75 -0.30
C ILE A 202 17.48 4.37 0.30
N SER A 203 16.43 4.21 1.13
CA SER A 203 16.07 2.91 1.70
C SER A 203 15.71 1.90 0.60
N ALA A 204 14.98 2.31 -0.44
CA ALA A 204 14.65 1.42 -1.56
C ALA A 204 15.91 0.99 -2.33
N THR A 205 16.82 1.92 -2.62
CA THR A 205 18.09 1.62 -3.30
C THR A 205 18.94 0.63 -2.51
N ARG A 206 19.08 0.83 -1.19
CA ARG A 206 19.84 -0.09 -0.33
C ARG A 206 19.28 -1.52 -0.34
N VAL A 207 17.96 -1.66 -0.29
CA VAL A 207 17.31 -2.98 -0.35
C VAL A 207 17.63 -3.70 -1.67
N ILE A 208 17.67 -2.97 -2.79
CA ILE A 208 18.03 -3.55 -4.09
C ILE A 208 19.52 -3.91 -4.14
N GLU A 209 20.39 -3.01 -3.70
CA GLU A 209 21.84 -3.25 -3.65
C GLU A 209 22.19 -4.47 -2.78
N GLU A 210 21.53 -4.62 -1.63
CA GLU A 210 21.73 -5.77 -0.74
C GLU A 210 21.28 -7.09 -1.41
N VAL A 211 20.18 -7.09 -2.17
CA VAL A 211 19.75 -8.28 -2.94
C VAL A 211 20.65 -8.56 -4.13
N GLU A 212 21.21 -7.53 -4.77
CA GLU A 212 22.23 -7.67 -5.81
C GLU A 212 23.54 -8.28 -5.29
N GLN A 213 23.85 -8.08 -4.01
CA GLN A 213 25.02 -8.65 -3.35
C GLN A 213 24.79 -10.05 -2.75
N ALA A 214 23.54 -10.53 -2.72
CA ALA A 214 23.21 -11.86 -2.23
C ALA A 214 23.62 -12.96 -3.23
N ASP A 215 23.93 -14.15 -2.70
CA ASP A 215 24.24 -15.33 -3.52
C ASP A 215 23.04 -15.76 -4.39
N ASP A 216 23.33 -16.40 -5.53
CA ASP A 216 22.34 -16.78 -6.54
C ASP A 216 21.26 -17.72 -5.99
N SER A 217 21.64 -18.60 -5.06
CA SER A 217 20.72 -19.51 -4.36
C SER A 217 19.63 -18.73 -3.60
N ALA A 218 20.04 -17.75 -2.81
CA ALA A 218 19.13 -16.98 -1.97
C ALA A 218 18.33 -15.93 -2.77
N ARG A 219 18.84 -15.50 -3.93
CA ARG A 219 18.08 -14.69 -4.91
C ARG A 219 16.98 -15.50 -5.60
N ALA A 220 17.21 -16.78 -5.88
CA ALA A 220 16.23 -17.64 -6.54
C ALA A 220 14.97 -17.84 -5.67
N ASP A 221 15.15 -18.00 -4.36
CA ASP A 221 14.06 -18.22 -3.40
C ASP A 221 13.19 -16.97 -3.17
N LEU A 222 13.70 -15.77 -3.45
CA LEU A 222 12.96 -14.51 -3.32
C LEU A 222 12.02 -14.21 -4.50
N GLY A 223 12.06 -15.02 -5.57
CA GLY A 223 11.27 -14.82 -6.78
C GLY A 223 11.60 -13.49 -7.50
N ALA A 224 10.61 -12.94 -8.22
CA ALA A 224 10.82 -11.68 -8.94
C ALA A 224 11.02 -10.52 -7.96
N THR A 225 12.14 -9.81 -8.13
CA THR A 225 12.57 -8.72 -7.23
C THR A 225 11.95 -7.37 -7.60
N PRO A 226 11.46 -6.57 -6.65
CA PRO A 226 10.96 -5.23 -6.91
C PRO A 226 12.06 -4.33 -7.50
N SER A 227 11.67 -3.29 -8.24
CA SER A 227 12.55 -2.18 -8.58
C SER A 227 12.47 -1.05 -7.53
N VAL A 228 13.39 -0.09 -7.61
CA VAL A 228 13.30 1.13 -6.78
C VAL A 228 11.98 1.88 -7.02
N THR A 229 11.51 1.92 -8.27
CA THR A 229 10.21 2.54 -8.62
C THR A 229 9.05 1.77 -8.02
N ASP A 230 9.13 0.44 -7.97
CA ASP A 230 8.09 -0.38 -7.34
C ASP A 230 7.94 -0.03 -5.84
N PHE A 231 9.05 0.11 -5.12
CA PHE A 231 9.04 0.54 -3.72
C PHE A 231 8.56 1.98 -3.53
N VAL A 232 9.02 2.92 -4.35
CA VAL A 232 8.77 4.35 -4.10
C VAL A 232 7.39 4.80 -4.59
N ASP A 233 6.92 4.25 -5.71
CA ASP A 233 5.77 4.79 -6.43
C ASP A 233 4.59 3.81 -6.54
N ARG A 234 4.82 2.50 -6.39
CA ARG A 234 3.81 1.47 -6.68
C ARG A 234 3.55 0.49 -5.54
N ALA A 235 4.17 0.68 -4.38
CA ALA A 235 4.15 -0.32 -3.32
C ALA A 235 2.73 -0.67 -2.87
N SER A 236 1.84 0.33 -2.75
CA SER A 236 0.43 0.12 -2.40
C SER A 236 -0.36 -0.67 -3.45
N ASP A 237 -0.03 -0.53 -4.74
CA ASP A 237 -0.67 -1.31 -5.81
C ASP A 237 -0.22 -2.77 -5.81
N LEU A 238 1.03 -3.02 -5.41
CA LEU A 238 1.65 -4.35 -5.44
C LEU A 238 1.24 -5.24 -4.28
N VAL A 239 0.70 -4.66 -3.20
CA VAL A 239 0.19 -5.41 -2.04
C VAL A 239 -1.30 -5.21 -1.80
N ARG A 240 -2.02 -4.85 -2.86
CA ARG A 240 -3.47 -4.71 -2.83
C ARG A 240 -4.13 -6.09 -2.64
N ASP A 241 -5.09 -6.14 -1.71
CA ASP A 241 -5.95 -7.30 -1.45
C ASP A 241 -5.19 -8.60 -1.12
N VAL A 242 -3.94 -8.47 -0.65
CA VAL A 242 -3.06 -9.59 -0.29
C VAL A 242 -3.51 -10.25 1.02
N TRP A 243 -3.95 -9.45 1.99
CA TRP A 243 -4.24 -9.88 3.35
C TRP A 243 -5.74 -9.83 3.63
N SER A 244 -6.22 -10.77 4.45
CA SER A 244 -7.50 -10.63 5.13
C SER A 244 -7.42 -9.54 6.22
N ASP A 245 -8.57 -9.13 6.76
CA ASP A 245 -8.60 -8.18 7.86
C ASP A 245 -7.88 -8.71 9.11
N ASP A 246 -8.05 -10.00 9.40
CA ASP A 246 -7.34 -10.68 10.47
C ASP A 246 -5.84 -10.55 10.26
N ASP A 247 -5.36 -10.84 9.05
CA ASP A 247 -3.93 -10.81 8.77
C ASP A 247 -3.33 -9.39 8.72
N LEU A 248 -4.14 -8.42 8.28
CA LEU A 248 -3.71 -7.04 8.11
C LEU A 248 -3.63 -6.28 9.44
N LEU A 249 -4.42 -6.66 10.45
CA LEU A 249 -4.49 -5.96 11.73
C LEU A 249 -3.14 -5.88 12.47
N PRO A 250 -2.42 -6.98 12.76
CA PRO A 250 -1.11 -6.90 13.40
C PRO A 250 -0.06 -6.18 12.54
N LEU A 251 -0.18 -6.27 11.22
CA LEU A 251 0.66 -5.52 10.30
C LEU A 251 0.41 -4.01 10.43
N ALA A 252 -0.86 -3.60 10.46
CA ALA A 252 -1.28 -2.21 10.65
C ALA A 252 -0.81 -1.66 12.01
N VAL A 253 -0.99 -2.43 13.09
CA VAL A 253 -0.46 -2.09 14.43
C VAL A 253 1.05 -1.90 14.37
N SER A 254 1.77 -2.84 13.75
CA SER A 254 3.23 -2.72 13.57
C SER A 254 3.60 -1.47 12.79
N ARG A 255 2.93 -1.16 11.67
CA ARG A 255 3.23 0.03 10.86
C ARG A 255 2.93 1.32 11.62
N TYR A 256 1.84 1.37 12.37
CA TYR A 256 1.44 2.56 13.13
C TYR A 256 2.39 2.83 14.30
N ALA A 257 2.80 1.78 15.01
CA ALA A 257 3.63 1.88 16.20
C ALA A 257 5.12 2.07 15.86
N SER A 258 5.63 1.52 14.76
CA SER A 258 7.05 1.61 14.41
C SER A 258 7.48 2.97 13.85
N SER A 259 8.80 3.18 13.78
CA SER A 259 9.37 4.23 12.91
C SER A 259 9.02 3.89 11.46
N PRO A 260 8.48 4.84 10.68
CA PRO A 260 8.00 4.53 9.33
C PRO A 260 9.11 4.30 8.32
N LEU A 261 10.36 4.67 8.63
CA LEU A 261 11.44 4.64 7.65
C LEU A 261 12.84 4.48 8.27
N PRO A 262 13.14 3.35 8.95
CA PRO A 262 14.49 3.08 9.42
C PRO A 262 15.51 3.05 8.25
N PRO A 263 16.78 3.40 8.50
CA PRO A 263 17.36 3.87 9.77
C PRO A 263 17.11 5.36 10.06
N PHE A 264 16.33 6.05 9.22
CA PHE A 264 16.12 7.48 9.33
C PHE A 264 15.08 7.81 10.40
N ASP A 265 15.53 8.48 11.46
CA ASP A 265 14.62 8.98 12.50
C ASP A 265 13.98 10.30 12.06
N ILE A 266 12.89 10.19 11.29
CA ILE A 266 12.10 11.33 10.84
C ILE A 266 10.79 11.35 11.63
N ALA A 267 10.69 12.31 12.55
CA ALA A 267 9.49 12.49 13.36
C ALA A 267 8.24 12.76 12.51
N VAL A 268 7.17 12.06 12.85
CA VAL A 268 5.82 12.21 12.28
C VAL A 268 4.82 12.42 13.40
N ASP A 269 4.00 13.45 13.26
CA ASP A 269 2.93 13.77 14.20
C ASP A 269 1.84 12.67 14.18
N PRO A 270 1.34 12.21 15.35
CA PRO A 270 0.33 11.14 15.45
C PRO A 270 -0.89 11.35 14.55
N LYS A 271 -1.35 12.60 14.38
CA LYS A 271 -2.50 12.90 13.51
C LYS A 271 -2.25 12.45 12.07
N HIS A 272 -1.03 12.67 11.56
CA HIS A 272 -0.68 12.28 10.20
C HIS A 272 -0.48 10.76 10.07
N ARG A 273 -0.12 10.07 11.17
CA ARG A 273 -0.05 8.60 11.19
C ARG A 273 -1.45 7.99 11.00
N LEU A 274 -2.46 8.51 11.69
CA LEU A 274 -3.84 8.03 11.54
C LEU A 274 -4.38 8.30 10.12
N GLU A 275 -4.18 9.52 9.60
CA GLU A 275 -4.58 9.87 8.24
C GLU A 275 -3.88 8.99 7.19
N ALA A 276 -2.58 8.74 7.35
CA ALA A 276 -1.82 7.89 6.44
C ALA A 276 -2.22 6.42 6.54
N LEU A 277 -2.50 5.91 7.75
CA LEU A 277 -2.96 4.54 7.94
C LEU A 277 -4.33 4.35 7.29
N THR A 278 -5.25 5.30 7.47
CA THR A 278 -6.56 5.29 6.81
C THR A 278 -6.40 5.29 5.29
N ALA A 279 -5.53 6.14 4.74
CA ALA A 279 -5.23 6.18 3.31
C ALA A 279 -4.57 4.89 2.79
N LEU A 280 -3.76 4.22 3.63
CA LEU A 280 -3.15 2.94 3.31
C LEU A 280 -4.21 1.84 3.21
N LEU A 281 -5.06 1.72 4.23
CA LEU A 281 -6.12 0.70 4.28
C LEU A 281 -7.07 0.82 3.08
N ASN A 282 -7.46 2.05 2.71
CA ASN A 282 -8.25 2.32 1.49
C ASN A 282 -7.65 1.77 0.19
N ARG A 283 -6.36 1.45 0.18
CA ARG A 283 -5.63 0.96 -1.01
C ARG A 283 -5.24 -0.51 -0.93
N VAL A 284 -4.93 -1.02 0.27
CA VAL A 284 -4.35 -2.37 0.43
C VAL A 284 -5.33 -3.39 1.02
N ARG A 285 -6.34 -2.93 1.77
CA ARG A 285 -7.25 -3.82 2.51
C ARG A 285 -8.26 -4.46 1.57
N ARG A 286 -8.33 -5.79 1.59
CA ARG A 286 -9.41 -6.54 0.95
C ARG A 286 -10.69 -6.32 1.74
N ARG A 287 -11.52 -5.39 1.29
CA ARG A 287 -12.76 -5.04 1.99
C ARG A 287 -13.71 -6.23 2.06
N GLN A 288 -13.82 -6.80 3.26
CA GLN A 288 -14.80 -7.81 3.61
C GLN A 288 -15.57 -7.34 4.85
N GLY A 289 -16.90 -7.36 4.81
CA GLY A 289 -17.75 -6.94 5.92
C GLY A 289 -18.04 -5.44 5.99
N SER A 290 -18.50 -4.98 7.15
CA SER A 290 -19.07 -3.63 7.36
C SER A 290 -18.11 -2.62 7.99
N ILE A 291 -16.93 -3.06 8.44
CA ILE A 291 -15.96 -2.19 9.13
C ILE A 291 -15.34 -1.23 8.11
N SER A 292 -15.48 0.07 8.33
CA SER A 292 -14.84 1.09 7.48
C SER A 292 -13.34 1.20 7.74
N ASP A 293 -12.59 1.69 6.75
CA ASP A 293 -11.13 1.87 6.88
C ASP A 293 -10.75 2.90 7.95
N LEU A 294 -11.64 3.86 8.22
CA LEU A 294 -11.46 4.82 9.30
C LEU A 294 -11.66 4.16 10.67
N GLU A 295 -12.72 3.38 10.85
CA GLU A 295 -12.96 2.64 12.10
C GLU A 295 -11.80 1.69 12.41
N PHE A 296 -11.31 0.95 11.40
CA PHE A 296 -10.14 0.08 11.52
C PHE A 296 -8.89 0.87 11.95
N ALA A 297 -8.57 1.97 11.26
CA ALA A 297 -7.40 2.79 11.57
C ALA A 297 -7.49 3.44 12.95
N THR A 298 -8.69 3.89 13.35
CA THR A 298 -8.95 4.47 14.68
C THR A 298 -8.80 3.41 15.78
N ALA A 299 -9.30 2.20 15.59
CA ALA A 299 -9.11 1.10 16.54
C ALA A 299 -7.62 0.77 16.72
N VAL A 300 -6.85 0.71 15.63
CA VAL A 300 -5.39 0.55 15.70
C VAL A 300 -4.73 1.69 16.46
N ALA A 301 -5.03 2.95 16.11
CA ALA A 301 -4.40 4.11 16.71
C ALA A 301 -4.65 4.21 18.23
N THR A 302 -5.92 4.08 18.63
CA THR A 302 -6.33 4.14 20.05
C THR A 302 -5.76 2.98 20.86
N SER A 303 -5.72 1.77 20.28
CA SER A 303 -5.15 0.60 20.95
C SER A 303 -3.64 0.70 21.13
N VAL A 304 -2.93 1.24 20.14
CA VAL A 304 -1.48 1.49 20.25
C VAL A 304 -1.20 2.56 21.30
N GLU A 305 -1.94 3.67 21.31
CA GLU A 305 -1.78 4.74 22.31
C GLU A 305 -2.03 4.21 23.73
N HIS A 306 -3.09 3.41 23.92
CA HIS A 306 -3.38 2.79 25.21
C HIS A 306 -2.26 1.83 25.66
N ALA A 307 -1.81 0.94 24.77
CA ALA A 307 -0.73 -0.01 25.08
C ALA A 307 0.58 0.71 25.43
N GLN A 308 0.87 1.82 24.75
CA GLN A 308 2.04 2.65 25.02
C GLN A 308 1.96 3.32 26.39
N ASP A 309 0.81 3.91 26.72
CA ASP A 309 0.60 4.56 28.02
C ASP A 309 0.72 3.57 29.18
N ALA A 310 0.29 2.32 28.99
CA ALA A 310 0.40 1.29 30.01
C ALA A 310 1.83 0.74 30.19
N LEU A 311 2.58 0.58 29.09
CA LEU A 311 3.87 -0.13 29.08
C LEU A 311 5.10 0.78 28.94
N THR A 312 4.93 2.07 28.72
CA THR A 312 6.03 3.03 28.49
C THR A 312 5.94 4.21 29.45
N PRO A 313 6.68 4.19 30.58
CA PRO A 313 6.62 5.26 31.58
C PRO A 313 7.23 6.60 31.10
N ASP A 314 8.04 6.62 30.05
CA ASP A 314 8.59 7.85 29.45
C ASP A 314 8.07 8.07 28.03
N ARG A 315 7.10 8.99 27.89
CA ARG A 315 6.44 9.36 26.63
C ARG A 315 7.38 9.99 25.59
N ARG A 316 8.62 10.36 25.93
CA ARG A 316 9.46 11.22 25.07
C ARG A 316 10.36 10.50 24.05
N ARG A 317 10.52 9.18 24.11
CA ARG A 317 11.44 8.43 23.21
C ARG A 317 10.86 7.16 22.58
N TRP A 318 9.55 6.91 22.69
CA TRP A 318 8.95 5.61 22.36
C TRP A 318 9.13 5.16 20.89
N TRP A 319 9.21 6.10 19.94
CA TRP A 319 9.36 5.79 18.51
C TRP A 319 10.74 5.21 18.12
N GLY A 320 11.75 5.32 18.99
CA GLY A 320 13.08 4.74 18.78
C GLY A 320 13.18 3.24 19.10
N TYR A 321 12.14 2.65 19.69
CA TYR A 321 12.22 1.31 20.32
C TYR A 321 11.39 0.24 19.62
N LEU A 322 10.61 0.60 18.60
CA LEU A 322 9.77 -0.33 17.83
C LEU A 322 10.43 -0.73 16.50
N VAL A 323 11.68 -1.17 16.61
CA VAL A 323 12.52 -1.65 15.51
C VAL A 323 12.89 -3.10 15.85
N GLY A 324 12.01 -4.07 15.57
CA GLY A 324 12.34 -5.49 15.85
C GLY A 324 11.22 -6.53 15.90
N GLY A 325 9.98 -6.20 16.31
CA GLY A 325 9.03 -7.22 16.78
C GLY A 325 8.01 -7.81 15.79
N GLY A 326 8.02 -7.42 14.51
CA GLY A 326 6.89 -7.67 13.59
C GLY A 326 6.52 -9.14 13.38
N ALA A 327 7.51 -10.03 13.21
CA ALA A 327 7.25 -11.45 12.99
C ALA A 327 6.81 -12.19 14.26
N VAL A 328 7.36 -11.83 15.42
CA VAL A 328 6.93 -12.40 16.71
C VAL A 328 5.52 -11.94 17.06
N LEU A 329 5.18 -10.70 16.72
CA LEU A 329 3.80 -10.20 16.84
C LEU A 329 2.84 -11.04 15.99
N LEU A 330 3.18 -11.31 14.73
CA LEU A 330 2.36 -12.16 13.84
C LEU A 330 2.19 -13.59 14.39
N ALA A 331 3.28 -14.20 14.85
CA ALA A 331 3.28 -15.52 15.47
C ALA A 331 2.37 -15.59 16.71
N LEU A 332 2.39 -14.56 17.55
CA LEU A 332 1.61 -14.50 18.80
C LEU A 332 0.14 -14.11 18.59
N THR A 333 -0.16 -13.42 17.49
CA THR A 333 -1.51 -12.92 17.18
C THR A 333 -2.22 -13.78 16.13
N GLY A 334 -1.72 -15.00 15.88
CA GLY A 334 -2.51 -16.10 15.31
C GLY A 334 -3.04 -15.90 13.89
N VAL A 335 -2.46 -14.97 13.14
CA VAL A 335 -2.87 -14.58 11.79
C VAL A 335 -2.46 -15.61 10.75
N GLY A 336 -3.42 -16.33 10.16
CA GLY A 336 -3.40 -16.99 8.84
C GLY A 336 -2.28 -18.00 8.48
N LEU A 337 -1.23 -18.11 9.28
CA LEU A 337 0.01 -18.84 8.97
C LEU A 337 0.06 -20.23 9.60
N TRP A 338 -0.95 -20.64 10.38
CA TRP A 338 -1.04 -21.99 10.96
C TRP A 338 -1.02 -23.11 9.90
N ALA A 339 -1.53 -22.87 8.69
CA ALA A 339 -1.59 -23.86 7.62
C ALA A 339 -0.28 -24.07 6.83
N VAL A 340 0.73 -23.20 7.02
CA VAL A 340 2.04 -23.29 6.34
C VAL A 340 3.16 -23.70 7.32
N LEU A 341 2.84 -23.83 8.61
CA LEU A 341 3.82 -24.03 9.69
C LEU A 341 4.35 -25.45 9.95
N PRO A 342 3.88 -26.57 9.35
CA PRO A 342 4.52 -27.87 9.59
C PRO A 342 5.94 -27.99 9.00
N THR A 343 6.34 -27.13 8.05
CA THR A 343 7.63 -27.26 7.33
C THR A 343 8.65 -26.15 7.63
N ALA A 344 8.28 -25.07 8.32
CA ALA A 344 9.14 -23.88 8.51
C ALA A 344 9.61 -23.64 9.96
N LEU A 345 9.29 -24.53 10.91
CA LEU A 345 9.62 -24.33 12.33
C LEU A 345 10.91 -25.01 12.74
N ALA A 346 12.01 -24.29 12.53
CA ALA A 346 13.32 -24.66 13.01
C ALA A 346 13.84 -23.57 13.97
N GLY A 347 13.44 -23.67 15.24
CA GLY A 347 14.12 -23.11 16.41
C GLY A 347 14.06 -21.59 16.65
N ALA A 348 14.34 -21.19 17.89
CA ALA A 348 14.47 -19.80 18.36
C ALA A 348 15.45 -18.94 17.53
N ALA A 349 16.30 -19.56 16.72
CA ALA A 349 17.15 -18.90 15.73
C ALA A 349 16.34 -18.28 14.56
N ALA A 350 15.25 -18.90 14.10
CA ALA A 350 14.37 -18.33 13.06
C ALA A 350 13.61 -17.09 13.57
N ILE A 351 13.21 -17.11 14.85
CA ILE A 351 12.62 -15.96 15.56
C ILE A 351 13.66 -14.84 15.76
N THR A 352 14.88 -15.20 16.19
CA THR A 352 16.00 -14.25 16.34
C THR A 352 16.46 -13.67 14.99
N ALA A 353 16.42 -14.46 13.92
CA ALA A 353 16.71 -14.03 12.54
C ALA A 353 15.65 -13.07 12.01
N THR A 354 14.38 -13.30 12.34
CA THR A 354 13.31 -12.33 12.05
C THR A 354 13.45 -11.07 12.90
N LEU A 355 13.89 -11.15 14.16
CA LEU A 355 14.24 -9.96 14.96
C LEU A 355 15.45 -9.20 14.39
N ALA A 356 16.48 -9.90 13.92
CA ALA A 356 17.65 -9.32 13.24
C ALA A 356 17.28 -8.72 11.87
N ALA A 357 16.26 -9.26 11.20
CA ALA A 357 15.67 -8.72 9.98
C ALA A 357 15.07 -7.33 10.15
N PHE A 358 14.84 -6.82 11.35
CA PHE A 358 14.16 -5.53 11.51
C PHE A 358 15.03 -4.43 12.13
N GLY A 359 16.36 -4.64 12.27
CA GLY A 359 17.33 -3.61 12.67
C GLY A 359 17.77 -2.66 11.53
N PRO A 360 18.39 -1.50 11.84
CA PRO A 360 18.74 -0.44 10.88
C PRO A 360 19.78 -0.80 9.80
N GLY A 361 20.22 -2.07 9.73
CA GLY A 361 21.10 -2.61 8.68
C GLY A 361 20.96 -4.13 8.48
N GLY A 362 19.80 -4.73 8.81
CA GLY A 362 19.60 -6.18 8.79
C GLY A 362 18.44 -6.71 7.93
N MET A 363 17.68 -5.85 7.25
CA MET A 363 16.42 -6.24 6.57
C MET A 363 16.57 -7.24 5.43
N VAL A 364 17.65 -7.16 4.63
CA VAL A 364 17.90 -8.20 3.62
C VAL A 364 18.67 -9.38 4.21
N GLY A 365 19.55 -9.16 5.18
CA GLY A 365 20.25 -10.25 5.88
C GLY A 365 19.30 -11.19 6.63
N GLY A 366 18.24 -10.67 7.24
CA GLY A 366 17.23 -11.47 7.94
C GLY A 366 16.20 -12.13 7.02
N MET A 367 15.91 -11.57 5.83
CA MET A 367 15.17 -12.28 4.78
C MET A 367 16.01 -13.39 4.13
N LEU A 368 17.30 -13.14 3.88
CA LEU A 368 18.26 -14.17 3.50
C LEU A 368 18.38 -15.24 4.59
N THR A 369 18.31 -14.87 5.86
CA THR A 369 18.31 -15.85 6.96
C THR A 369 16.99 -16.61 7.06
N LEU A 370 15.84 -15.99 6.74
CA LEU A 370 14.55 -16.68 6.60
C LEU A 370 14.60 -17.73 5.47
N VAL A 371 15.17 -17.34 4.33
CA VAL A 371 15.39 -18.20 3.15
C VAL A 371 16.43 -19.30 3.43
N LEU A 372 17.55 -18.99 4.08
CA LEU A 372 18.59 -19.95 4.48
C LEU A 372 18.15 -20.84 5.65
N ALA A 373 17.21 -20.39 6.49
CA ALA A 373 16.54 -21.23 7.49
C ALA A 373 15.57 -22.22 6.83
N THR A 374 15.04 -21.89 5.65
CA THR A 374 14.27 -22.82 4.81
C THR A 374 15.14 -23.64 3.83
N GLY A 375 16.41 -23.27 3.64
CA GLY A 375 17.35 -23.88 2.69
C GLY A 375 18.77 -24.03 3.24
N ALA A 376 19.01 -25.10 4.00
CA ALA A 376 20.30 -25.74 4.31
C ALA A 376 21.52 -24.85 4.68
N GLY A 377 21.82 -24.73 5.99
CA GLY A 377 23.17 -24.32 6.44
C GLY A 377 23.33 -23.88 7.90
N THR A 378 23.44 -24.84 8.83
CA THR A 378 24.01 -24.74 10.19
C THR A 378 23.28 -23.92 11.27
N ALA A 379 22.30 -24.56 11.93
CA ALA A 379 22.40 -25.04 13.33
C ALA A 379 21.02 -25.51 13.85
N LEU A 380 20.50 -26.62 13.33
CA LEU A 380 19.39 -27.36 13.95
C LEU A 380 19.68 -28.85 13.95
N VAL A 381 19.95 -29.37 15.14
CA VAL A 381 20.05 -30.79 15.47
C VAL A 381 18.67 -31.34 15.88
N SER A 382 17.56 -30.87 15.30
CA SER A 382 16.24 -31.39 15.68
C SER A 382 15.18 -31.51 14.57
N ALA A 383 15.56 -31.38 13.30
CA ALA A 383 14.63 -31.67 12.19
C ALA A 383 14.31 -33.17 12.03
N GLY A 384 15.05 -34.06 12.72
CA GLY A 384 14.76 -35.50 12.77
C GLY A 384 13.70 -35.92 13.78
N ALA A 385 13.20 -35.02 14.65
CA ALA A 385 12.26 -35.36 15.72
C ALA A 385 10.81 -34.92 15.44
N VAL A 386 10.60 -33.83 14.69
CA VAL A 386 9.26 -33.23 14.49
C VAL A 386 8.39 -34.04 13.52
N ALA A 387 9.00 -34.83 12.63
CA ALA A 387 8.24 -35.76 11.77
C ALA A 387 7.62 -36.95 12.57
N ALA A 388 7.88 -37.07 13.87
CA ALA A 388 7.42 -38.15 14.72
C ALA A 388 6.37 -37.74 15.78
N THR A 389 6.05 -36.45 15.93
CA THR A 389 5.15 -35.95 16.97
C THR A 389 3.86 -35.36 16.37
N GLY A 390 2.72 -35.56 17.04
CA GLY A 390 1.42 -35.12 16.52
C GLY A 390 1.25 -33.59 16.53
N GLU A 391 0.24 -33.06 15.82
CA GLU A 391 -0.05 -31.61 15.71
C GLU A 391 -0.11 -30.87 17.07
N ARG A 392 -0.57 -31.55 18.13
CA ARG A 392 -0.65 -30.97 19.49
C ARG A 392 0.71 -30.75 20.13
N ASP A 393 1.67 -31.64 19.89
CA ASP A 393 3.01 -31.54 20.48
C ASP A 393 3.80 -30.41 19.82
N ALA A 394 3.64 -30.23 18.50
CA ALA A 394 4.25 -29.12 17.76
C ALA A 394 3.76 -27.74 18.24
N ALA A 395 2.47 -27.60 18.55
CA ALA A 395 1.91 -26.35 19.06
C ALA A 395 2.48 -25.99 20.45
N VAL A 396 2.63 -26.98 21.34
CA VAL A 396 3.22 -26.79 22.67
C VAL A 396 4.70 -26.43 22.56
N GLU A 397 5.47 -27.12 21.71
CA GLU A 397 6.88 -26.80 21.47
C GLU A 397 7.07 -25.38 20.93
N PHE A 398 6.23 -24.97 19.96
CA PHE A 398 6.24 -23.62 19.43
C PHE A 398 5.97 -22.58 20.52
N ARG A 399 4.92 -22.78 21.32
CA ARG A 399 4.54 -21.90 22.43
C ARG A 399 5.70 -21.70 23.41
N LEU A 400 6.36 -22.80 23.80
CA LEU A 400 7.50 -22.78 24.72
C LEU A 400 8.74 -22.12 24.08
N ALA A 401 8.96 -22.29 22.79
CA ALA A 401 10.05 -21.66 22.06
C ALA A 401 9.86 -20.13 21.97
N VAL A 402 8.64 -19.66 21.69
CA VAL A 402 8.32 -18.22 21.69
C VAL A 402 8.46 -17.65 23.10
N ALA A 403 7.94 -18.33 24.12
CA ALA A 403 8.13 -17.91 25.51
C ALA A 403 9.61 -17.78 25.89
N GLY A 404 10.45 -18.73 25.47
CA GLY A 404 11.90 -18.66 25.67
C GLY A 404 12.57 -17.51 24.91
N ALA A 405 12.12 -17.19 23.70
CA ALA A 405 12.64 -16.05 22.95
C ALA A 405 12.34 -14.71 23.64
N LEU A 406 11.14 -14.57 24.24
CA LEU A 406 10.76 -13.37 25.00
C LEU A 406 11.69 -13.12 26.19
N THR A 407 12.14 -14.17 26.89
CA THR A 407 13.03 -14.00 28.05
C THR A 407 14.45 -13.58 27.69
N GLN A 408 14.85 -13.71 26.41
CA GLN A 408 16.19 -13.34 25.93
C GLN A 408 16.23 -11.97 25.24
N MET A 409 15.08 -11.35 24.97
CA MET A 409 15.03 -10.01 24.37
C MET A 409 15.62 -8.94 25.29
N ARG A 410 16.17 -7.89 24.67
CA ARG A 410 16.51 -6.66 25.41
C ARG A 410 15.23 -6.00 25.91
N VAL A 411 15.35 -5.23 26.99
CA VAL A 411 14.23 -4.52 27.61
C VAL A 411 13.41 -3.71 26.59
N GLU A 412 14.09 -2.99 25.69
CA GLU A 412 13.45 -2.13 24.70
C GLU A 412 12.73 -2.93 23.62
N GLU A 413 13.33 -4.03 23.16
CA GLU A 413 12.77 -4.94 22.17
C GLU A 413 11.52 -5.64 22.73
N LEU A 414 11.61 -6.13 23.96
CA LEU A 414 10.49 -6.75 24.68
C LEU A 414 9.37 -5.75 24.88
N ARG A 415 9.66 -4.52 25.32
CA ARG A 415 8.66 -3.45 25.50
C ARG A 415 7.91 -3.19 24.20
N GLY A 416 8.64 -3.03 23.09
CA GLY A 416 8.03 -2.78 21.79
C GLY A 416 7.11 -3.92 21.34
N LEU A 417 7.54 -5.17 21.53
CA LEU A 417 6.73 -6.33 21.22
C LEU A 417 5.46 -6.43 22.09
N LEU A 418 5.58 -6.20 23.40
CA LEU A 418 4.43 -6.23 24.31
C LEU A 418 3.41 -5.13 23.99
N VAL A 419 3.87 -3.92 23.62
CA VAL A 419 2.99 -2.86 23.10
C VAL A 419 2.23 -3.34 21.87
N GLY A 420 2.90 -4.02 20.95
CA GLY A 420 2.27 -4.62 19.78
C GLY A 420 1.20 -5.65 20.15
N ILE A 421 1.52 -6.60 21.03
CA ILE A 421 0.60 -7.68 21.45
C ILE A 421 -0.66 -7.09 22.08
N VAL A 422 -0.49 -6.19 23.05
CA VAL A 422 -1.61 -5.52 23.74
C VAL A 422 -2.46 -4.73 22.74
N ALA A 423 -1.82 -3.97 21.84
CA ALA A 423 -2.53 -3.17 20.85
C ALA A 423 -3.31 -4.02 19.84
N VAL A 424 -2.79 -5.18 19.40
CA VAL A 424 -3.52 -6.08 18.51
C VAL A 424 -4.75 -6.66 19.20
N ILE A 425 -4.59 -7.20 20.41
CA ILE A 425 -5.71 -7.81 21.15
C ILE A 425 -6.83 -6.80 21.39
N ARG A 426 -6.47 -5.58 21.84
CA ARG A 426 -7.45 -4.51 22.04
C ARG A 426 -8.11 -4.06 20.73
N ALA A 427 -7.36 -3.99 19.64
CA ALA A 427 -7.94 -3.63 18.34
C ALA A 427 -8.87 -4.72 17.81
N GLN A 428 -8.56 -6.00 18.02
CA GLN A 428 -9.46 -7.12 17.68
C GLN A 428 -10.78 -6.99 18.44
N GLU A 429 -10.71 -6.71 19.75
CA GLU A 429 -11.89 -6.56 20.59
C GLU A 429 -12.72 -5.33 20.21
N ALA A 430 -12.08 -4.19 19.96
CA ALA A 430 -12.74 -2.98 19.51
C ALA A 430 -13.44 -3.15 18.14
N LEU A 431 -12.90 -4.01 17.27
CA LEU A 431 -13.45 -4.30 15.95
C LEU A 431 -14.42 -5.49 15.93
N GLY A 432 -14.64 -6.15 17.07
CA GLY A 432 -15.48 -7.36 17.16
C GLY A 432 -14.90 -8.57 16.40
N MET A 433 -13.58 -8.59 16.19
CA MET A 433 -12.85 -9.67 15.53
C MET A 433 -12.55 -10.82 16.50
N ALA A 434 -12.15 -11.98 15.97
CA ALA A 434 -11.69 -13.08 16.82
C ALA A 434 -10.45 -12.65 17.62
N THR A 435 -10.55 -12.73 18.96
CA THR A 435 -9.46 -12.30 19.84
C THR A 435 -8.40 -13.38 19.99
N THR A 436 -7.12 -12.98 19.91
CA THR A 436 -5.98 -13.86 20.18
C THR A 436 -5.55 -13.82 21.65
N ARG A 437 -6.32 -13.14 22.52
CA ARG A 437 -6.03 -13.01 23.96
C ARG A 437 -5.69 -14.34 24.64
N PRO A 438 -6.46 -15.43 24.48
CA PRO A 438 -6.16 -16.69 25.18
C PRO A 438 -4.77 -17.24 24.85
N HIS A 439 -4.42 -17.28 23.57
CA HIS A 439 -3.13 -17.79 23.09
C HIS A 439 -1.95 -16.90 23.53
N ALA A 440 -2.11 -15.59 23.39
CA ALA A 440 -1.08 -14.65 23.85
C ALA A 440 -0.88 -14.74 25.36
N MET A 441 -1.95 -14.89 26.15
CA MET A 441 -1.88 -15.02 27.60
C MET A 441 -1.12 -16.27 28.02
N GLU A 442 -1.31 -17.42 27.35
CA GLU A 442 -0.53 -18.62 27.64
C GLU A 442 0.98 -18.41 27.42
N VAL A 443 1.37 -17.78 26.31
CA VAL A 443 2.79 -17.53 26.03
C VAL A 443 3.40 -16.54 27.02
N LEU A 444 2.66 -15.48 27.36
CA LEU A 444 3.12 -14.46 28.30
C LEU A 444 3.27 -15.03 29.72
N LEU A 445 2.34 -15.85 30.17
CA LEU A 445 2.41 -16.54 31.47
C LEU A 445 3.58 -17.53 31.52
N ASP A 446 3.81 -18.30 30.45
CA ASP A 446 4.97 -19.18 30.34
C ASP A 446 6.29 -18.40 30.38
N ALA A 447 6.36 -17.27 29.66
CA ALA A 447 7.54 -16.39 29.67
C ALA A 447 7.76 -15.76 31.05
N GLN A 448 6.70 -15.32 31.72
CA GLN A 448 6.75 -14.75 33.06
C GLN A 448 7.26 -15.77 34.08
N ALA A 449 6.74 -17.00 34.06
CA ALA A 449 7.15 -18.07 34.96
C ALA A 449 8.65 -18.42 34.78
N ARG A 450 9.10 -18.54 33.53
CA ARG A 450 10.52 -18.79 33.19
C ARG A 450 11.41 -17.65 33.68
N LEU A 451 11.05 -16.41 33.37
CA LEU A 451 11.85 -15.25 33.74
C LEU A 451 11.88 -15.04 35.27
N ALA A 452 10.79 -15.32 35.97
CA ALA A 452 10.76 -15.26 37.44
C ALA A 452 11.71 -16.30 38.08
N GLN A 453 11.78 -17.51 37.52
CA GLN A 453 12.72 -18.53 37.96
C GLN A 453 14.18 -18.10 37.73
N GLU A 454 14.50 -17.60 36.53
CA GLU A 454 15.84 -17.10 36.21
C GLU A 454 16.24 -15.91 37.11
N LEU A 455 15.32 -14.96 37.31
CA LEU A 455 15.54 -13.79 38.16
C LEU A 455 15.80 -14.20 39.62
N HIS A 456 15.08 -15.21 40.14
CA HIS A 456 15.32 -15.72 41.48
C HIS A 456 16.76 -16.24 41.63
N LEU A 457 17.21 -17.08 40.70
CA LEU A 457 18.60 -17.59 40.69
C LEU A 457 19.63 -16.46 40.57
N HIS A 458 19.40 -15.51 39.67
CA HIS A 458 20.26 -14.36 39.47
C HIS A 458 20.35 -13.44 40.70
N THR A 459 19.24 -13.29 41.42
CA THR A 459 19.18 -12.50 42.65
C THR A 459 19.93 -13.17 43.79
N VAL A 460 19.89 -14.50 43.87
CA VAL A 460 20.66 -15.26 44.88
C VAL A 460 22.16 -15.20 44.60
N VAL A 461 22.57 -15.34 43.33
CA VAL A 461 23.99 -15.42 42.94
C VAL A 461 24.64 -14.04 42.78
N ALA A 462 23.91 -13.05 42.24
CA ALA A 462 24.45 -11.76 41.81
C ALA A 462 23.46 -10.59 41.95
N PRO A 463 22.96 -10.26 43.16
CA PRO A 463 21.82 -9.35 43.38
C PRO A 463 22.02 -7.90 42.92
N LYS A 464 23.27 -7.41 42.88
CA LYS A 464 23.60 -6.00 42.60
C LYS A 464 24.27 -5.79 41.23
N ARG A 465 24.14 -6.75 40.31
CA ARG A 465 24.73 -6.65 38.97
C ARG A 465 23.75 -6.04 37.97
N PRO A 466 24.24 -5.31 36.94
CA PRO A 466 23.39 -4.74 35.90
C PRO A 466 22.44 -5.75 35.24
N GLY A 467 22.90 -6.97 34.97
CA GLY A 467 22.07 -8.02 34.37
C GLY A 467 20.88 -8.44 35.24
N THR A 468 21.02 -8.44 36.57
CA THR A 468 19.90 -8.74 37.49
C THR A 468 18.87 -7.61 37.48
N LYS A 469 19.32 -6.36 37.36
CA LYS A 469 18.43 -5.19 37.20
C LYS A 469 17.66 -5.25 35.87
N GLU A 470 18.35 -5.56 34.78
CA GLU A 470 17.75 -5.71 33.45
C GLU A 470 16.73 -6.87 33.41
N MET A 471 17.03 -7.99 34.06
CA MET A 471 16.12 -9.13 34.18
C MET A 471 14.88 -8.79 35.04
N ALA A 472 15.05 -8.03 36.12
CA ALA A 472 13.93 -7.52 36.91
C ALA A 472 13.04 -6.56 36.10
N GLU A 473 13.62 -5.70 35.27
CA GLU A 473 12.88 -4.79 34.40
C GLU A 473 12.07 -5.54 33.34
N ARG A 474 12.63 -6.61 32.74
CA ARG A 474 11.89 -7.50 31.82
C ARG A 474 10.72 -8.22 32.51
N ALA A 475 10.91 -8.63 33.77
CA ALA A 475 9.85 -9.28 34.55
C ALA A 475 8.70 -8.32 34.88
N ASP A 476 9.02 -7.07 35.26
CA ASP A 476 8.04 -6.02 35.48
C ASP A 476 7.24 -5.71 34.20
N LEU A 477 7.93 -5.64 33.05
CA LEU A 477 7.29 -5.44 31.74
C LEU A 477 6.28 -6.53 31.39
N LEU A 478 6.67 -7.81 31.53
CA LEU A 478 5.77 -8.94 31.29
C LEU A 478 4.57 -8.92 32.24
N HIS A 479 4.81 -8.64 33.52
CA HIS A 479 3.75 -8.55 34.52
C HIS A 479 2.71 -7.50 34.16
N ARG A 480 3.15 -6.27 33.84
CA ARG A 480 2.23 -5.19 33.43
C ARG A 480 1.45 -5.53 32.16
N ALA A 481 2.09 -6.16 31.17
CA ALA A 481 1.40 -6.56 29.94
C ALA A 481 0.30 -7.60 30.24
N ILE A 482 0.55 -8.54 31.14
CA ILE A 482 -0.44 -9.52 31.60
C ILE A 482 -1.58 -8.83 32.35
N GLU A 483 -1.27 -7.89 33.26
CA GLU A 483 -2.28 -7.12 34.00
C GLU A 483 -3.22 -6.36 33.04
N VAL A 484 -2.66 -5.62 32.08
CA VAL A 484 -3.44 -4.86 31.08
C VAL A 484 -4.35 -5.76 30.25
N LEU A 485 -3.91 -6.97 29.92
CA LEU A 485 -4.73 -7.95 29.17
C LEU A 485 -5.77 -8.67 30.04
N THR A 486 -5.63 -8.60 31.36
CA THR A 486 -6.55 -9.20 32.33
C THR A 486 -7.64 -8.21 32.75
N GLU A 487 -7.32 -6.91 32.81
CA GLU A 487 -8.31 -5.86 33.05
C GLU A 487 -9.41 -5.88 31.97
N ALA A 488 -10.66 -6.01 32.39
CA ALA A 488 -11.81 -5.88 31.50
C ALA A 488 -11.96 -4.41 31.08
N ASP A 489 -12.20 -4.15 29.79
CA ASP A 489 -12.39 -2.80 29.30
C ASP A 489 -13.67 -2.20 29.92
N PRO A 490 -13.61 -1.07 30.65
CA PRO A 490 -14.81 -0.43 31.21
C PRO A 490 -15.81 0.05 30.14
N ALA A 491 -15.47 -0.04 28.86
CA ALA A 491 -16.35 0.29 27.73
C ALA A 491 -17.38 -0.80 27.37
N ASP A 492 -17.31 -2.02 27.93
CA ASP A 492 -18.25 -3.14 27.63
C ASP A 492 -19.63 -3.00 28.33
N ASP A 493 -19.88 -1.92 29.08
CA ASP A 493 -21.16 -1.64 29.76
C ASP A 493 -22.22 -0.93 28.87
N THR A 494 -22.05 -0.95 27.54
CA THR A 494 -22.98 -0.31 26.59
C THR A 494 -23.48 -1.23 25.48
N ARG A 495 -23.73 -2.50 25.78
CA ARG A 495 -24.57 -3.33 24.88
C ARG A 495 -26.05 -2.98 25.07
N PRO A 496 -26.81 -2.76 23.99
CA PRO A 496 -28.20 -2.35 24.08
C PRO A 496 -29.09 -3.47 24.63
N VAL A 497 -30.03 -3.04 25.48
CA VAL A 497 -31.15 -3.82 26.01
C VAL A 497 -31.79 -4.67 24.90
N THR A 498 -31.82 -5.98 25.13
CA THR A 498 -32.62 -6.95 24.40
C THR A 498 -34.09 -6.52 24.45
N ILE A 499 -34.61 -6.01 23.34
CA ILE A 499 -36.06 -5.93 23.15
C ILE A 499 -36.51 -7.35 22.77
N SER A 500 -37.07 -8.05 23.75
CA SER A 500 -37.77 -9.31 23.53
C SER A 500 -39.11 -9.01 22.83
N PRO A 501 -39.52 -9.76 21.80
CA PRO A 501 -40.83 -9.58 21.19
C PRO A 501 -41.90 -10.24 22.06
N ALA A 502 -42.91 -9.46 22.44
CA ALA A 502 -44.22 -9.94 22.87
C ALA A 502 -45.29 -9.25 22.02
#